data_AF-A0A8X6W126-F1
#
_entry.id   AF-A0A8X6W126-F1
#
_cell.length_a   1.000
_cell.length_b   1.000
_cell.length_c   1.000
_cell.angle_alpha   90.00
_cell.angle_beta   90.00
_cell.angle_gamma   90.00
#
_symmetry.space_group_name_H-M   'P 1'
#
loop_
_entity.id
_entity.type
_entity.pdbx_description
1 polymer ?
#
loop_
_entity_poly.entity_id
_entity_poly.type
_entity_poly.pdbx_seq_one_letter_code
_entity_poly.pdbx_strand_id
1 'polypeptide(L)'
;MAPLLLPDLKKFLRNYNIKHLLTTAHHPHTNGKNERVNQSLVTRLKCKVNASITKIPWTKLLDQVCNEYNSTPHSITKYPPAYLLFGLLPYQSPIDQNNYYEPVDEARELALQRTIDYHIKNKIRYDARCIEKKFNPGDLAVYEEFQY
;
A
#
# COMPACT_ATOMS: atom_id res chain seq x y z
N MET A 1 -10.35 21.15 12.69
CA MET A 1 -11.35 20.34 11.93
C MET A 1 -10.75 18.93 11.76
N ALA A 2 -11.06 17.85 12.49
CA ALA A 2 -12.08 17.54 13.50
C ALA A 2 -11.48 16.57 14.57
N PRO A 3 -11.58 16.84 15.89
CA PRO A 3 -11.06 15.94 16.94
C PRO A 3 -12.13 15.09 17.64
N LEU A 4 -13.29 14.84 17.02
CA LEU A 4 -14.43 14.19 17.68
C LEU A 4 -14.57 12.67 17.43
N LEU A 5 -13.71 12.02 16.64
CA LEU A 5 -13.81 10.59 16.32
C LEU A 5 -12.96 9.64 17.19
N LEU A 6 -12.10 10.19 18.06
CA LEU A 6 -11.10 9.42 18.78
C LEU A 6 -11.63 8.48 19.89
N PRO A 7 -12.63 8.87 20.72
CA PRO A 7 -13.10 8.00 21.81
C PRO A 7 -13.85 6.76 21.30
N ASP A 8 -14.76 6.95 20.34
CA ASP A 8 -15.57 5.87 19.78
C ASP A 8 -14.72 4.89 18.98
N LEU A 9 -13.73 5.40 18.22
CA LEU A 9 -12.77 4.57 17.52
C LEU A 9 -11.92 3.75 18.49
N LYS A 10 -11.41 4.35 19.58
CA LYS A 10 -10.62 3.62 20.59
C LYS A 10 -11.43 2.49 21.23
N LYS A 11 -12.71 2.73 21.51
CA LYS A 11 -13.62 1.71 22.05
C LYS A 11 -13.86 0.59 21.06
N PHE A 12 -14.15 0.93 19.79
CA PHE A 12 -14.30 -0.05 18.72
C PHE A 12 -13.06 -0.95 18.59
N LEU A 13 -11.87 -0.36 18.49
CA LEU A 13 -10.63 -1.12 18.33
C LEU A 13 -10.36 -2.06 19.50
N ARG A 14 -10.66 -1.63 20.74
CA ARG A 14 -10.57 -2.50 21.93
C ARG A 14 -11.54 -3.67 21.86
N ASN A 15 -12.80 -3.42 21.47
CA ASN A 15 -13.83 -4.47 21.41
C ASN A 15 -13.49 -5.57 20.40
N TYR A 16 -12.81 -5.22 19.30
CA TYR A 16 -12.39 -6.17 18.27
C TYR A 16 -10.95 -6.67 18.42
N ASN A 17 -10.28 -6.39 19.55
CA ASN A 17 -8.88 -6.74 19.80
C ASN A 17 -7.92 -6.25 18.69
N ILE A 18 -8.21 -5.09 18.11
CA ILE A 18 -7.39 -4.47 17.05
C ILE A 18 -6.34 -3.56 17.71
N LYS A 19 -5.06 -3.87 17.51
CA LYS A 19 -3.96 -3.02 17.96
C LYS A 19 -3.84 -1.78 17.07
N HIS A 20 -4.10 -0.61 17.63
CA HIS A 20 -3.89 0.66 16.94
C HIS A 20 -2.41 1.04 16.96
N LEU A 21 -1.77 1.11 15.79
CA LEU A 21 -0.40 1.61 15.64
C LEU A 21 -0.45 3.06 15.15
N LEU A 22 0.09 3.98 15.95
CA LEU A 22 0.22 5.39 15.60
C LEU A 22 1.60 5.67 15.02
N THR A 23 1.66 6.48 13.97
CA THR A 23 2.90 7.03 13.45
C THR A 23 3.21 8.35 14.15
N THR A 24 4.48 8.74 14.18
CA THR A 24 4.89 10.07 14.63
C THR A 24 4.21 11.15 13.78
N ALA A 25 3.90 12.28 14.41
CA ALA A 25 3.25 13.40 13.73
C ALA A 25 4.12 13.86 12.55
N HIS A 26 3.51 14.15 11.39
CA HIS A 26 4.20 14.64 10.20
C HIS A 26 5.29 13.73 9.61
N HIS A 27 5.21 12.42 9.83
CA HIS A 27 6.07 11.45 9.14
C HIS A 27 5.27 10.62 8.12
N PRO A 28 4.87 11.22 6.97
CA PRO A 28 4.15 10.52 5.90
C PRO A 28 4.91 9.27 5.40
N HIS A 29 6.24 9.36 5.38
CA HIS A 29 7.15 8.27 5.04
C HIS A 29 6.89 6.97 5.81
N THR A 30 6.40 7.04 7.06
CA THR A 30 6.08 5.85 7.86
C THR A 30 4.92 5.04 7.29
N ASN A 31 4.02 5.65 6.51
CA ASN A 31 2.89 4.98 5.86
C ASN A 31 3.05 4.87 4.33
N GLY A 32 4.29 4.78 3.84
CA GLY A 32 4.59 4.84 2.41
C GLY A 32 3.93 3.75 1.54
N LYS A 33 3.51 2.61 2.11
CA LYS A 33 2.73 1.59 1.38
C LYS A 33 1.35 2.13 0.98
N ASN A 34 0.62 2.74 1.91
CA ASN A 34 -0.68 3.33 1.66
C ASN A 34 -0.56 4.49 0.67
N GLU A 35 0.46 5.33 0.83
CA GLU A 35 0.71 6.46 -0.08
C GLU A 35 0.93 6.00 -1.52
N ARG A 36 1.74 4.95 -1.73
CA ARG A 36 1.99 4.40 -3.06
C ARG A 36 0.74 3.79 -3.71
N VAL A 37 -0.12 3.13 -2.93
CA VAL A 37 -1.39 2.61 -3.41
C VAL A 37 -2.30 3.77 -3.82
N ASN A 38 -2.47 4.78 -2.95
CA ASN A 38 -3.31 5.94 -3.22
C ASN A 38 -2.84 6.70 -4.47
N GLN A 39 -1.53 6.91 -4.61
CA GLN A 39 -0.96 7.51 -5.82
C GLN A 39 -1.32 6.72 -7.08
N SER A 40 -1.19 5.39 -7.02
CA SER A 40 -1.51 4.50 -8.15
C SER A 40 -2.99 4.58 -8.53
N LEU A 41 -3.88 4.53 -7.54
CA LEU A 41 -5.34 4.59 -7.76
C LEU A 41 -5.75 5.96 -8.32
N VAL A 42 -5.27 7.05 -7.74
CA VAL A 42 -5.56 8.41 -8.21
C VAL A 42 -5.05 8.63 -9.63
N THR A 43 -3.87 8.10 -9.96
CA THR A 43 -3.31 8.22 -11.31
C THR A 43 -4.18 7.50 -12.35
N ARG A 44 -4.57 6.25 -12.07
CA ARG A 44 -5.47 5.47 -12.95
C ARG A 44 -6.84 6.14 -13.09
N LEU A 45 -7.38 6.67 -12.00
CA LEU A 45 -8.64 7.40 -12.01
C LEU A 45 -8.56 8.64 -12.90
N LYS A 46 -7.52 9.46 -12.77
CA LYS A 46 -7.29 10.64 -13.63
C LYS A 46 -7.22 10.25 -15.11
N CYS A 47 -6.50 9.17 -15.45
CA CYS A 47 -6.44 8.67 -16.82
C CYS A 47 -7.83 8.29 -17.35
N LYS A 48 -8.64 7.57 -16.57
CA LYS A 48 -10.00 7.18 -17.00
C LYS A 48 -10.94 8.37 -17.15
N VAL A 49 -10.88 9.33 -16.23
CA VAL A 49 -11.68 10.56 -16.31
C VAL A 49 -11.34 11.33 -17.60
N ASN A 50 -10.05 11.44 -17.93
CA ASN A 50 -9.61 12.16 -19.13
C ASN A 50 -9.87 11.41 -20.44
N ALA A 51 -9.87 10.07 -20.41
CA ALA A 51 -10.15 9.24 -21.59
C ALA A 51 -11.65 9.10 -21.91
N SER A 52 -12.53 9.37 -20.95
CA SER A 52 -13.96 9.20 -21.13
C SER A 52 -14.58 10.41 -21.83
N ILE A 53 -15.23 10.16 -22.97
CA ILE A 53 -16.00 11.18 -23.71
C ILE A 53 -17.28 11.55 -22.95
N THR A 54 -17.80 10.64 -22.12
CA THR A 54 -18.99 10.84 -21.30
C THR A 54 -18.60 11.12 -19.85
N LYS A 55 -19.35 12.00 -19.17
CA LYS A 55 -19.11 12.31 -17.75
C LYS A 55 -19.60 11.16 -16.86
N ILE A 56 -18.77 10.13 -16.69
CA ILE A 56 -19.02 9.04 -15.75
C ILE A 56 -18.70 9.53 -14.33
N PRO A 57 -19.57 9.30 -13.33
CA PRO A 57 -19.27 9.62 -11.94
C PRO A 57 -17.97 8.94 -11.47
N TRP A 58 -17.13 9.69 -10.76
CA TRP A 58 -15.82 9.19 -10.28
C TRP A 58 -15.96 7.95 -9.39
N THR A 59 -17.08 7.79 -8.67
CA THR A 59 -17.36 6.63 -7.83
C THR A 59 -17.44 5.34 -8.63
N LYS A 60 -18.12 5.36 -9.78
CA LYS A 60 -18.19 4.20 -10.69
C LYS A 60 -16.84 3.89 -11.32
N LEU A 61 -16.07 4.93 -11.66
CA LEU A 61 -14.72 4.77 -12.19
C LEU A 61 -13.77 4.21 -11.12
N LEU A 62 -13.94 4.59 -9.85
CA LEU A 62 -13.12 4.11 -8.76
C LEU A 62 -13.26 2.59 -8.58
N ASP A 63 -14.48 2.05 -8.62
CA ASP A 63 -14.68 0.59 -8.53
C ASP A 63 -13.94 -0.14 -9.65
N GLN A 64 -14.02 0.38 -10.88
CA GLN A 64 -13.27 -0.16 -12.02
C GLN A 64 -11.76 -0.08 -11.80
N VAL A 65 -11.25 1.05 -11.33
CA VAL A 65 -9.82 1.25 -11.04
C VAL A 65 -9.32 0.30 -9.96
N CYS A 66 -10.11 0.09 -8.91
CA CYS A 66 -9.80 -0.84 -7.83
C CYS A 66 -9.74 -2.28 -8.34
N ASN A 67 -10.71 -2.70 -9.15
CA ASN A 67 -10.71 -4.03 -9.76
C ASN A 67 -9.51 -4.22 -10.69
N GLU A 68 -9.23 -3.25 -11.56
CA GLU A 68 -8.05 -3.29 -12.42
C GLU A 68 -6.75 -3.34 -11.61
N TYR A 69 -6.65 -2.59 -10.52
CA TYR A 69 -5.49 -2.63 -9.63
C TYR A 69 -5.29 -4.01 -9.03
N ASN A 70 -6.35 -4.56 -8.45
CA ASN A 70 -6.33 -5.88 -7.81
C ASN A 70 -6.08 -7.03 -8.81
N SER A 71 -6.41 -6.83 -10.09
CA SER A 71 -6.17 -7.77 -11.18
C SER A 71 -4.86 -7.54 -11.94
N THR A 72 -4.11 -6.46 -11.66
CA THR A 72 -2.83 -6.20 -12.33
C THR A 72 -1.67 -6.86 -11.58
N PRO A 73 -0.82 -7.66 -12.25
CA PRO A 73 0.40 -8.16 -11.63
C PRO A 73 1.35 -7.04 -11.22
N HIS A 74 1.80 -7.03 -9.97
CA HIS A 74 2.74 -6.00 -9.50
C HIS A 74 4.18 -6.33 -9.88
N SER A 75 5.00 -5.30 -10.08
CA SER A 75 6.39 -5.46 -10.57
C SER A 75 7.30 -6.28 -9.66
N ILE A 76 7.07 -6.26 -8.35
CA ILE A 76 7.88 -6.99 -7.35
C ILE A 76 7.34 -8.39 -7.14
N THR A 77 6.06 -8.53 -6.75
CA THR A 77 5.46 -9.84 -6.47
C THR A 77 5.34 -10.69 -7.73
N LYS A 78 5.14 -10.06 -8.90
CA LYS A 78 4.76 -10.66 -10.19
C LYS A 78 3.36 -11.26 -10.23
N TYR A 79 2.59 -11.09 -9.16
CA TYR A 79 1.23 -11.61 -9.03
C TYR A 79 0.24 -10.47 -8.78
N PRO A 80 -1.01 -10.63 -9.23
CA PRO A 80 -2.12 -9.75 -8.86
C PRO A 80 -2.43 -9.82 -7.36
N PRO A 81 -2.77 -8.70 -6.71
CA PRO A 81 -3.23 -8.73 -5.32
C PRO A 81 -4.42 -9.66 -5.07
N ALA A 82 -5.40 -9.69 -5.99
CA ALA A 82 -6.57 -10.58 -5.88
C ALA A 82 -6.18 -12.06 -5.90
N TYR A 83 -5.17 -12.43 -6.70
CA TYR A 83 -4.67 -13.80 -6.77
C TYR A 83 -3.99 -14.20 -5.46
N LEU A 84 -3.12 -13.36 -4.90
CA LEU A 84 -2.45 -13.65 -3.64
C LEU A 84 -3.43 -13.75 -2.46
N LEU A 85 -4.50 -12.96 -2.48
CA LEU A 85 -5.49 -12.92 -1.40
C LEU A 85 -6.50 -14.08 -1.51
N PHE A 86 -7.12 -14.26 -2.68
CA PHE A 86 -8.27 -15.16 -2.87
C PHE A 86 -7.99 -16.33 -3.82
N GLY A 87 -6.82 -16.39 -4.46
CA GLY A 87 -6.54 -17.38 -5.50
C GLY A 87 -7.28 -17.12 -6.83
N LEU A 88 -7.93 -15.96 -6.97
CA LEU A 88 -8.73 -15.63 -8.14
C LEU A 88 -7.83 -15.11 -9.27
N LEU A 89 -7.91 -15.75 -10.43
CA LEU A 89 -7.20 -15.30 -11.62
C LEU A 89 -7.81 -14.00 -12.16
N PRO A 90 -6.98 -13.04 -12.61
CA PRO A 90 -7.44 -11.72 -13.02
C PRO A 90 -8.20 -11.72 -14.35
N TYR A 91 -7.98 -12.72 -15.21
CA TYR A 91 -8.58 -12.86 -16.53
C TYR A 91 -8.85 -14.33 -16.84
N GLN A 92 -9.90 -14.60 -17.60
CA GLN A 92 -10.09 -15.90 -18.25
C GLN A 92 -9.07 -15.99 -19.38
N SER A 93 -8.02 -16.79 -19.18
CA SER A 93 -7.02 -17.03 -20.24
C SER A 93 -7.67 -17.79 -21.41
N PRO A 94 -7.47 -17.35 -22.67
CA PRO A 94 -7.89 -18.11 -23.86
C PRO A 94 -7.10 -19.40 -24.07
N ILE A 95 -5.99 -19.59 -23.34
CA ILE A 95 -5.09 -20.75 -23.41
C ILE A 95 -5.05 -21.40 -22.03
N ASP A 96 -5.00 -22.73 -22.00
CA ASP A 96 -5.19 -23.62 -20.85
C ASP A 96 -4.81 -23.01 -19.48
N GLN A 97 -5.80 -22.95 -18.58
CA GLN A 97 -5.82 -22.17 -17.34
C GLN A 97 -4.79 -22.63 -16.31
N ASN A 98 -4.24 -23.84 -16.48
CA ASN A 98 -3.50 -24.55 -15.45
C ASN A 98 -2.04 -24.07 -15.24
N ASN A 99 -1.50 -23.17 -16.08
CA ASN A 99 -0.05 -22.89 -16.07
C ASN A 99 0.35 -21.39 -16.05
N TYR A 100 -0.56 -20.44 -15.89
CA TYR A 100 -0.13 -19.03 -15.89
C TYR A 100 0.55 -18.60 -14.59
N TYR A 101 0.11 -19.17 -13.46
CA TYR A 101 0.72 -18.97 -12.16
C TYR A 101 0.87 -20.30 -11.44
N GLU A 102 1.92 -20.40 -10.64
CA GLU A 102 2.06 -21.47 -9.65
C GLU A 102 0.86 -21.51 -8.69
N PRO A 103 0.60 -22.67 -8.05
CA PRO A 103 -0.42 -22.78 -7.02
C PRO A 103 -0.34 -21.65 -6.00
N VAL A 104 -1.50 -21.23 -5.49
CA VAL A 104 -1.63 -20.00 -4.70
C VAL A 104 -0.67 -19.96 -3.50
N ASP A 105 -0.44 -21.10 -2.85
CA ASP A 105 0.46 -21.17 -1.68
C ASP A 105 1.93 -20.94 -2.07
N GLU A 106 2.39 -21.57 -3.15
CA GLU A 106 3.72 -21.33 -3.70
C GLU A 106 3.87 -19.89 -4.20
N ALA A 107 2.85 -19.35 -4.87
CA ALA A 107 2.83 -17.97 -5.33
C ALA A 107 2.94 -16.98 -4.15
N ARG A 108 2.33 -17.27 -3.00
CA ARG A 108 2.45 -16.47 -1.77
C ARG A 108 3.87 -16.50 -1.21
N GLU A 109 4.50 -17.67 -1.16
CA GLU A 109 5.88 -17.82 -0.70
C GLU A 109 6.86 -17.07 -1.61
N LEU A 110 6.71 -17.24 -2.94
CA LEU A 110 7.52 -16.52 -3.92
C LEU A 110 7.31 -15.00 -3.83
N ALA A 111 6.06 -14.54 -3.68
CA ALA A 111 5.75 -13.13 -3.52
C ALA A 111 6.38 -12.55 -2.24
N LEU A 112 6.36 -13.30 -1.14
CA LEU A 112 6.98 -12.92 0.13
C LEU A 112 8.49 -12.81 -0.02
N GLN A 113 9.14 -13.83 -0.58
CA GLN A 113 10.58 -13.83 -0.79
C GLN A 113 11.03 -12.64 -1.64
N ARG A 114 10.38 -12.41 -2.80
CA ARG A 114 10.65 -11.26 -3.67
C ARG A 114 10.48 -9.93 -2.95
N THR A 115 9.47 -9.84 -2.08
CA THR A 115 9.21 -8.62 -1.29
C THR A 115 10.30 -8.38 -0.26
N ILE A 116 10.75 -9.43 0.44
CA ILE A 116 11.87 -9.35 1.38
C ILE A 116 13.15 -8.92 0.66
N ASP A 117 13.51 -9.58 -0.43
CA ASP A 117 14.72 -9.27 -1.21
C ASP A 117 14.71 -7.82 -1.70
N TYR A 118 13.56 -7.35 -2.19
CA TYR A 118 13.38 -5.96 -2.60
C TYR A 118 13.54 -4.98 -1.43
N HIS A 119 12.97 -5.30 -0.26
CA HIS A 119 13.11 -4.48 0.94
C HIS A 119 14.55 -4.42 1.45
N ILE A 120 15.26 -5.55 1.46
CA ILE A 120 16.68 -5.62 1.84
C ILE A 120 17.52 -4.76 0.88
N LYS A 121 17.31 -4.91 -0.43
CA LYS A 121 18.03 -4.14 -1.45
C LYS A 121 17.79 -2.63 -1.31
N ASN A 122 16.55 -2.24 -1.03
CA ASN A 122 16.22 -0.83 -0.81
C ASN A 122 16.78 -0.30 0.50
N LYS A 123 16.79 -1.11 1.57
CA LYS A 123 17.40 -0.76 2.84
C LYS A 123 18.89 -0.47 2.66
N ILE A 124 19.64 -1.37 2.02
CA ILE A 124 21.07 -1.17 1.73
C ILE A 124 21.32 0.15 1.00
N ARG A 125 20.51 0.46 -0.02
CA ARG A 125 20.63 1.70 -0.81
C ARG A 125 20.31 2.95 -0.01
N TYR A 126 19.29 2.88 0.85
CA TYR A 126 18.89 3.99 1.70
C TYR A 126 19.94 4.25 2.78
N ASP A 127 20.36 3.20 3.48
CA ASP A 127 21.33 3.26 4.58
C ASP A 127 22.71 3.71 4.10
N ALA A 128 23.11 3.39 2.86
CA ALA A 128 24.38 3.86 2.27
C ALA A 128 24.51 5.40 2.21
N ARG A 129 23.40 6.14 2.30
CA ARG A 129 23.38 7.61 2.33
C ARG A 129 23.01 8.17 3.71
N CYS A 130 22.73 7.30 4.67
CA CYS A 130 22.32 7.69 6.01
C CYS A 130 23.55 7.84 6.91
N ILE A 131 23.70 9.01 7.54
CA ILE A 131 24.67 9.21 8.62
C ILE A 131 23.94 8.91 9.92
N GLU A 132 24.30 7.80 10.56
CA GLU A 132 23.69 7.41 11.83
C GLU A 132 24.12 8.41 12.93
N LYS A 133 23.16 9.18 13.45
CA LYS A 133 23.37 10.05 14.61
C LYS A 133 22.92 9.31 15.86
N LYS A 134 23.82 9.17 16.83
CA LYS A 134 23.50 8.62 18.16
C LYS A 134 23.07 9.76 19.07
N PHE A 135 21.94 9.58 19.74
CA PHE A 135 21.42 10.50 20.75
C PHE A 135 21.43 9.80 22.10
N ASN A 136 21.90 10.49 23.13
CA ASN A 136 21.87 10.03 24.52
C ASN A 136 20.78 10.80 25.29
N PRO A 137 20.20 10.19 26.35
CA PRO A 137 19.30 10.93 27.24
C PRO A 137 19.98 12.18 27.80
N GLY A 138 19.38 13.35 27.60
CA GLY A 138 19.92 14.66 28.00
C GLY A 138 20.47 15.50 26.85
N ASP A 139 20.62 14.94 25.66
CA ASP A 139 21.02 15.71 24.48
C ASP A 139 19.93 16.72 24.07
N LEU A 140 20.37 17.94 23.74
CA LEU A 140 19.50 18.96 23.18
C LEU A 140 19.20 18.63 21.72
N ALA A 141 17.91 18.55 21.38
CA ALA A 141 17.44 18.36 20.01
C ALA A 141 16.52 19.51 19.61
N VAL A 142 16.61 19.90 18.34
CA VAL A 142 15.67 20.84 17.73
C VAL A 142 14.49 20.04 17.18
N TYR A 143 13.27 20.47 17.46
CA TYR A 143 12.07 19.95 16.83
C TYR A 143 11.44 21.03 15.95
N GLU A 144 10.81 20.60 14.86
CA GLU A 144 10.12 21.50 13.96
C GLU A 144 8.70 21.73 14.48
N GLU A 145 8.35 22.99 14.74
CA GLU A 145 6.97 23.39 15.08
C GLU A 145 6.19 23.68 13.80
N PHE A 146 5.15 22.91 13.56
CA PHE A 146 4.22 23.15 12.45
C PHE A 146 3.07 24.05 12.95
N GLN A 147 3.02 25.27 12.43
CA GLN A 147 1.88 26.19 12.61
C GLN A 147 0.79 25.86 11.58
N TYR A 148 -0.47 25.81 12.01
CA TYR A 148 -1.64 25.52 11.17
C TYR A 148 -2.55 26.74 11.05
#